data_AF-A0A2L2WWD9-F1
#
_entry.id   AF-A0A2L2WWD9-F1
#
_cell.length_a   1.000
_cell.length_b   1.000
_cell.length_c   1.000
_cell.angle_alpha   90.00
_cell.angle_beta   90.00
_cell.angle_gamma   90.00
#
_symmetry.space_group_name_H-M   'P 1'
#
loop_
_entity.id
_entity.type
_entity.pdbx_description
1 polymer ?
#
loop_
_entity_poly.entity_id
_entity_poly.type
_entity_poly.pdbx_seq_one_letter_code
_entity_poly.pdbx_strand_id
1 'polypeptide(L)'
;MGLADTVQFTLRPKDLEKASDLFGIDLAILDRLNAQRILNATYIRNLLIRADYERLTSGLHWLEHQDQKYNFPEVIRALSREYNISQASIRDILHGRNESLLFCNRCGKRIGKSVYNRTKGLCSNCFSDKMEL
;
A
#
# COMPACT_ATOMS: atom_id res chain seq x y z
N MET A 1 -0.59 -10.02 -17.66
CA MET A 1 0.66 -9.30 -17.96
C MET A 1 1.28 -8.87 -16.64
N GLY A 2 2.47 -9.37 -16.34
CA GLY A 2 3.12 -9.18 -15.05
C GLY A 2 3.59 -7.75 -14.86
N LEU A 3 3.03 -7.07 -13.87
CA LEU A 3 3.71 -5.95 -13.25
C LEU A 3 4.88 -6.55 -12.48
N ALA A 4 6.09 -6.32 -12.99
CA ALA A 4 7.30 -6.69 -12.29
C ALA A 4 7.19 -6.21 -10.83
N ASP A 5 7.36 -7.14 -9.89
CA ASP A 5 7.48 -6.95 -8.44
C ASP A 5 8.77 -6.14 -8.12
N THR A 6 8.95 -4.96 -8.71
CA THR A 6 9.95 -4.01 -8.26
C THR A 6 9.37 -3.30 -7.05
N VAL A 7 9.40 -3.98 -5.90
CA VAL A 7 9.15 -3.35 -4.61
C VAL A 7 10.13 -2.19 -4.53
N GLN A 8 9.63 -0.96 -4.53
CA GLN A 8 10.48 0.19 -4.29
C GLN A 8 10.79 0.21 -2.81
N PHE A 9 12.07 0.29 -2.47
CA PHE A 9 12.53 0.21 -1.07
C PHE A 9 12.92 1.57 -0.48
N THR A 10 12.81 2.64 -1.27
CA THR A 10 13.27 3.97 -0.90
C THR A 10 12.16 4.99 -1.03
N LEU A 11 11.86 5.66 0.08
CA LEU A 11 10.92 6.78 0.16
C LEU A 11 11.65 8.11 -0.07
N ARG A 12 10.93 9.09 -0.63
CA ARG A 12 11.42 10.47 -0.76
C ARG A 12 11.41 11.14 0.62
N PRO A 13 12.27 12.13 0.89
CA PRO A 13 12.30 12.82 2.19
C PRO A 13 10.93 13.38 2.62
N LYS A 14 10.18 13.98 1.68
CA LYS A 14 8.81 14.46 1.94
C LYS A 14 7.82 13.35 2.32
N ASP A 15 7.99 12.15 1.77
CA ASP A 15 7.13 11.01 2.10
C ASP A 15 7.51 10.41 3.46
N LEU A 16 8.77 10.54 3.90
CA LEU A 16 9.24 10.10 5.22
C LEU A 16 8.69 10.98 6.33
N GLU A 17 8.69 12.30 6.14
CA GLU A 17 8.08 13.25 7.09
C GLU A 17 6.59 12.95 7.27
N LYS A 18 5.84 12.82 6.16
CA LYS A 18 4.42 12.44 6.22
C LYS A 18 4.20 11.07 6.87
N ALA A 19 5.10 10.10 6.64
CA ALA A 19 5.02 8.78 7.26
C ALA A 19 5.33 8.84 8.77
N SER A 20 6.27 9.67 9.19
CA SER A 20 6.57 9.93 10.60
C SER A 20 5.33 10.44 11.32
N ASP A 21 4.66 11.44 10.75
CA ASP A 21 3.44 12.01 11.30
C ASP A 21 2.29 11.00 11.33
N LEU A 22 2.11 10.23 10.25
CA LEU A 22 1.03 9.25 10.13
C LEU A 22 1.18 8.06 11.08
N PHE A 23 2.41 7.52 11.21
CA PHE A 23 2.67 6.32 12.00
C PHE A 23 3.12 6.61 13.44
N GLY A 24 3.41 7.87 13.77
CA GLY A 24 3.97 8.25 15.07
C GLY A 24 5.35 7.66 15.33
N ILE A 25 6.11 7.36 14.26
CA ILE A 25 7.46 6.81 14.35
C ILE A 25 8.45 7.96 14.16
N ASP A 26 9.43 8.06 15.05
CA ASP A 26 10.47 9.08 14.95
C ASP A 26 11.17 9.08 13.58
N LEU A 27 11.35 10.26 13.01
CA LEU A 27 11.92 10.45 11.67
C LEU A 27 13.32 9.84 11.57
N ALA A 28 14.14 9.95 12.61
CA ALA A 28 15.48 9.37 12.64
C ALA A 28 15.48 7.83 12.55
N ILE A 29 14.43 7.18 13.07
CA ILE A 29 14.24 5.73 12.93
C ILE A 29 13.84 5.42 11.49
N LEU A 30 12.84 6.12 10.94
CA LEU A 30 12.40 5.92 9.56
C LEU A 30 13.52 6.14 8.54
N ASP A 31 14.37 7.14 8.74
CA ASP A 31 15.53 7.40 7.88
C ASP A 31 16.54 6.25 7.90
N ARG A 32 16.80 5.66 9.07
CA ARG A 32 17.65 4.46 9.19
C ARG A 32 17.05 3.27 8.45
N LEU A 33 15.76 3.02 8.61
CA LEU A 33 15.06 1.94 7.92
C LEU A 33 15.04 2.16 6.39
N ASN A 34 14.90 3.41 5.95
CA ASN A 34 14.93 3.81 4.54
C ASN A 34 16.34 3.61 3.94
N ALA A 35 17.39 3.99 4.68
CA ALA A 35 18.78 3.78 4.29
C ALA A 35 19.13 2.28 4.18
N GLN A 36 18.56 1.45 5.06
CA GLN A 36 18.69 0.00 5.03
C GLN A 36 17.86 -0.68 3.93
N ARG A 37 17.02 0.06 3.19
CA ARG A 37 16.16 -0.46 2.11
C ARG A 37 15.23 -1.59 2.54
N ILE A 38 14.75 -1.52 3.78
CA ILE A 38 13.83 -2.51 4.36
C ILE A 38 12.36 -2.04 4.35
N LEU A 39 12.13 -0.76 4.02
CA LEU A 39 10.78 -0.21 3.91
C LEU A 39 10.14 -0.64 2.59
N ASN A 40 8.87 -1.05 2.64
CA ASN A 40 8.07 -1.20 1.43
C ASN A 40 7.52 0.17 1.01
N ALA A 41 8.29 0.91 0.21
CA ALA A 41 7.96 2.28 -0.18
C ALA A 41 6.66 2.34 -0.98
N THR A 42 6.36 1.33 -1.80
CA THR A 42 5.09 1.26 -2.55
C THR A 42 3.90 1.16 -1.60
N TYR A 43 3.97 0.29 -0.59
CA TYR A 43 2.91 0.13 0.40
C TYR A 43 2.72 1.41 1.24
N ILE A 44 3.82 1.99 1.73
CA ILE A 44 3.78 3.21 2.53
C ILE A 44 3.19 4.37 1.71
N ARG A 45 3.61 4.56 0.45
CA ARG A 45 3.04 5.59 -0.43
C ARG A 45 1.54 5.41 -0.66
N ASN A 46 1.06 4.17 -0.83
CA ASN A 46 -0.37 3.91 -0.97
C ASN A 46 -1.16 4.29 0.29
N LEU A 47 -0.58 4.06 1.49
CA LEU A 47 -1.18 4.49 2.74
C LEU A 47 -1.21 6.02 2.87
N LEU A 48 -0.12 6.70 2.51
CA LEU A 48 -0.05 8.17 2.50
C LEU A 48 -1.09 8.79 1.57
N ILE A 49 -1.27 8.23 0.37
CA ILE A 49 -2.30 8.68 -0.59
C ILE A 49 -3.71 8.56 -0.01
N ARG A 50 -4.01 7.49 0.73
CA ARG A 50 -5.31 7.29 1.38
C ARG A 50 -5.52 8.26 2.53
N ALA A 51 -4.51 8.46 3.37
CA ALA A 51 -4.58 9.43 4.46
C ALA A 51 -4.75 10.86 3.94
N ASP A 52 -4.03 11.24 2.88
CA ASP A 52 -4.21 12.56 2.25
C ASP A 52 -5.60 12.70 1.61
N TYR A 53 -6.14 11.64 0.99
CA TYR A 53 -7.50 11.62 0.47
C TYR A 53 -8.52 11.86 1.58
N GLU A 54 -8.48 11.07 2.67
CA GLU A 54 -9.36 11.21 3.83
C GLU A 54 -9.26 12.59 4.46
N ARG A 55 -8.05 13.15 4.58
CA ARG A 55 -7.86 14.51 5.11
C ARG A 55 -8.54 15.56 4.23
N LEU A 56 -8.42 15.44 2.91
CA LEU A 56 -9.04 16.37 1.96
C LEU A 56 -10.55 16.20 1.85
N THR A 57 -11.08 14.98 2.04
CA THR A 57 -12.53 14.70 1.98
C THR A 57 -13.25 14.85 3.31
N SER A 58 -12.55 14.80 4.45
CA SER A 58 -13.14 14.94 5.79
C SER A 58 -13.95 16.24 5.99
N GLY A 59 -13.51 17.35 5.37
CA GLY A 59 -14.25 18.63 5.36
C GLY A 59 -15.38 18.71 4.33
N LEU A 60 -15.49 17.71 3.45
CA LEU A 60 -16.42 17.65 2.33
C LEU A 60 -17.54 16.61 2.56
N HIS A 61 -17.62 15.99 3.75
CA HIS A 61 -18.69 15.05 4.09
C HIS A 61 -20.10 15.61 3.87
N TRP A 62 -20.28 16.94 3.99
CA TRP A 62 -21.56 17.59 3.69
C TRP A 62 -21.97 17.49 2.20
N LEU A 63 -21.00 17.45 1.27
CA LEU A 63 -21.23 17.21 -0.17
C LEU A 63 -21.59 15.74 -0.44
N GLU A 64 -21.00 14.80 0.29
CA GLU A 64 -21.37 13.36 0.19
C GLU A 64 -22.82 13.11 0.63
N HIS A 65 -23.30 13.86 1.62
CA HIS A 65 -24.69 13.81 2.06
C HIS A 65 -25.67 14.35 1.02
N GLN A 66 -25.23 15.30 0.19
CA GLN A 66 -26.05 15.92 -0.84
C GLN A 66 -26.02 15.12 -2.15
N ASP A 67 -24.89 14.47 -2.46
CA ASP A 67 -24.71 13.63 -3.64
C ASP A 67 -23.82 12.42 -3.32
N GLN A 68 -24.44 11.27 -3.05
CA GLN A 68 -23.77 10.00 -2.71
C GLN A 68 -22.84 9.48 -3.83
N LYS A 69 -22.86 10.08 -5.03
CA LYS A 69 -22.02 9.71 -6.17
C LYS A 69 -20.88 10.68 -6.45
N TYR A 70 -20.71 11.73 -5.63
CA TYR A 70 -19.70 12.74 -5.89
C TYR A 70 -18.28 12.19 -5.68
N ASN A 71 -17.54 12.03 -6.79
CA ASN A 71 -16.24 11.36 -6.83
C ASN A 71 -15.06 12.36 -6.86
N PHE A 72 -15.12 13.39 -6.02
CA PHE A 72 -14.12 14.46 -5.79
C PHE A 72 -12.99 14.56 -6.86
N PRO A 73 -13.32 14.93 -8.12
CA PRO A 73 -12.35 14.88 -9.21
C PRO A 73 -11.19 15.85 -9.03
N GLU A 74 -11.41 16.96 -8.31
CA GLU A 74 -10.41 17.94 -7.92
C GLU A 74 -9.38 17.34 -6.95
N VAL A 75 -9.85 16.55 -5.97
CA VAL A 75 -8.99 15.87 -4.99
C VAL A 75 -8.13 14.83 -5.71
N ILE A 76 -8.72 14.03 -6.60
CA ILE A 76 -7.97 13.03 -7.39
C ILE A 76 -6.91 13.72 -8.27
N ARG A 77 -7.22 14.87 -8.88
CA ARG A 77 -6.25 15.66 -9.66
C ARG A 77 -5.13 16.22 -8.79
N ALA A 78 -5.44 16.71 -7.59
CA ALA A 78 -4.43 17.21 -6.65
C ALA A 78 -3.47 16.10 -6.22
N LEU A 79 -4.00 14.93 -5.84
CA LEU A 79 -3.20 13.75 -5.47
C LEU A 79 -2.35 13.25 -6.64
N SER A 80 -2.87 13.28 -7.87
CA SER A 80 -2.13 12.89 -9.08
C SER A 80 -0.90 13.75 -9.30
N ARG A 81 -1.01 15.07 -9.06
CA ARG A 81 0.11 16.01 -9.15
C ARG A 81 1.14 15.82 -8.03
N GLU A 82 0.67 15.67 -6.79
CA GLU A 82 1.54 15.53 -5.62
C GLU A 82 2.40 14.25 -5.67
N TYR A 83 1.78 13.13 -6.03
CA TYR A 83 2.43 11.81 -6.04
C TYR A 83 3.01 11.43 -7.40
N ASN A 84 2.80 12.26 -8.44
CA ASN A 84 3.20 12.03 -9.83
C ASN A 84 2.78 10.64 -10.35
N ILE A 85 1.50 10.30 -10.16
CA ILE A 85 0.89 9.02 -10.58
C ILE A 85 -0.39 9.28 -11.36
N SER A 86 -0.76 8.32 -12.21
CA SER A 86 -1.97 8.44 -13.03
C SER A 86 -3.24 8.47 -12.17
N GLN A 87 -4.27 9.17 -12.64
CA GLN A 87 -5.56 9.19 -11.95
C GLN A 87 -6.22 7.81 -11.86
N ALA A 88 -5.98 6.94 -12.86
CA ALA A 88 -6.45 5.56 -12.83
C ALA A 88 -5.79 4.79 -11.67
N SER A 89 -4.47 4.90 -11.53
CA SER A 89 -3.73 4.29 -10.42
C SER A 89 -4.19 4.80 -9.04
N ILE A 90 -4.55 6.08 -8.92
CA ILE A 90 -5.11 6.61 -7.66
C ILE A 90 -6.45 5.97 -7.35
N ARG A 91 -7.36 5.89 -8.33
CA ARG A 91 -8.64 5.21 -8.14
C ARG A 91 -8.45 3.74 -7.77
N ASP A 92 -7.48 3.07 -8.37
CA ASP A 92 -7.13 1.69 -8.01
C ASP A 92 -6.52 1.59 -6.60
N ILE A 93 -5.81 2.60 -6.11
CA ILE A 93 -5.28 2.61 -4.73
C ILE A 93 -6.41 2.87 -3.71
N LEU A 94 -7.34 3.78 -4.03
CA LEU A 94 -8.45 4.16 -3.16
C LEU A 94 -9.54 3.08 -3.12
N HIS A 95 -9.93 2.55 -4.27
CA HIS A 95 -10.98 1.54 -4.42
C HIS A 95 -10.44 0.10 -4.56
N GLY A 96 -9.12 -0.05 -4.62
CA GLY A 96 -8.48 -1.36 -4.71
C GLY A 96 -8.80 -2.20 -3.49
N ARG A 97 -9.14 -3.47 -3.73
CA ARG A 97 -9.25 -4.46 -2.67
C ARG A 97 -7.95 -4.46 -1.89
N ASN A 98 -8.04 -4.25 -0.57
CA ASN A 98 -6.92 -4.48 0.35
C ASN A 98 -6.51 -5.95 0.25
N GLU A 99 -5.64 -6.27 -0.71
CA GLU A 99 -5.02 -7.58 -0.76
C GLU A 99 -4.12 -7.65 0.48
N SER A 100 -4.56 -8.41 1.47
CA SER A 100 -3.75 -8.79 2.61
C SER A 100 -2.42 -9.35 2.08
N LEU A 101 -1.31 -8.68 2.42
CA LEU A 101 0.02 -9.18 2.13
C LEU A 101 0.24 -10.46 2.95
N LEU A 102 0.07 -11.62 2.32
CA LEU A 102 0.27 -12.92 2.93
C LEU A 102 1.65 -13.45 2.54
N PHE A 103 2.37 -13.98 3.50
CA PHE A 103 3.71 -14.53 3.31
C PHE A 103 3.75 -16.00 3.68
N CYS A 104 4.64 -16.76 3.05
CA CYS A 104 4.92 -18.13 3.44
C CYS A 104 5.62 -18.15 4.79
N ASN A 105 5.10 -18.94 5.72
CA ASN A 105 5.64 -19.07 7.08
C ASN A 105 7.07 -19.65 7.12
N ARG A 106 7.52 -20.34 6.06
CA ARG A 106 8.84 -20.99 6.02
C ARG A 106 9.90 -20.18 5.27
N CYS A 107 9.57 -19.65 4.10
CA CYS A 107 10.55 -18.98 3.22
C CYS A 107 10.32 -17.48 3.05
N GLY A 108 9.28 -16.91 3.66
CA GLY A 108 8.97 -15.49 3.56
C GLY A 108 8.51 -15.03 2.17
N LYS A 109 8.34 -15.93 1.20
CA LYS A 109 7.83 -15.57 -0.14
C LYS A 109 6.38 -15.09 -0.05
N ARG A 110 6.05 -14.00 -0.77
CA ARG A 110 4.67 -13.52 -0.90
C ARG A 110 3.78 -14.59 -1.54
N ILE A 111 2.62 -14.83 -0.95
CA ILE A 111 1.61 -15.78 -1.42
C ILE A 111 0.24 -15.10 -1.52
N GLY A 112 -0.59 -15.57 -2.44
CA GLY A 112 -1.97 -15.10 -2.56
C GLY A 112 -2.89 -15.71 -1.51
N LYS A 113 -4.06 -15.10 -1.29
CA LYS A 113 -5.09 -15.57 -0.34
C LYS A 113 -5.56 -17.01 -0.63
N SER A 114 -5.71 -17.35 -1.92
CA SER A 114 -6.07 -18.72 -2.34
C SER A 114 -5.02 -19.75 -1.92
N VAL A 115 -3.73 -19.43 -2.11
CA VAL A 115 -2.62 -20.30 -1.72
C VAL A 115 -2.56 -20.42 -0.21
N TYR A 116 -2.62 -19.31 0.52
CA TYR A 116 -2.61 -19.30 1.99
C TYR A 116 -3.70 -20.19 2.58
N ASN A 117 -4.94 -20.09 2.06
CA ASN A 117 -6.07 -20.89 2.52
C ASN A 117 -5.88 -22.39 2.22
N ARG A 118 -5.30 -22.74 1.06
CA ARG A 118 -5.08 -24.13 0.65
C ARG A 118 -4.00 -24.83 1.46
N THR A 119 -2.88 -24.16 1.69
CA THR A 119 -1.66 -24.75 2.27
C THR A 119 -1.46 -24.37 3.73
N LYS A 120 -2.42 -23.67 4.34
CA LYS A 120 -2.35 -23.11 5.69
C LYS A 120 -1.08 -22.25 5.91
N GLY A 121 -0.78 -21.39 4.94
CA GLY A 121 0.34 -20.44 5.04
C GLY A 121 1.69 -20.91 4.52
N LEU A 122 1.75 -21.98 3.72
CA LEU A 122 2.98 -22.41 3.03
C LEU A 122 2.93 -22.11 1.53
N CYS A 123 4.05 -21.72 0.91
CA CYS A 123 4.09 -21.66 -0.55
C CYS A 123 4.05 -23.08 -1.13
N SER A 124 3.70 -23.21 -2.42
CA SER A 124 3.58 -24.52 -3.07
C SER A 124 4.85 -25.37 -2.94
N ASN A 125 6.04 -24.75 -3.04
CA ASN A 125 7.32 -25.45 -2.87
C ASN A 125 7.55 -25.92 -1.42
N CYS A 126 7.28 -25.07 -0.43
CA CYS A 126 7.44 -25.48 0.97
C CYS A 126 6.38 -26.47 1.43
N PHE A 127 5.23 -26.53 0.74
CA PHE A 127 4.18 -27.50 0.98
C PHE A 127 4.52 -28.85 0.35
N SER A 128 5.15 -28.89 -0.82
CA SER A 128 5.60 -30.14 -1.45
C SER A 128 6.68 -30.85 -0.63
N ASP A 129 7.55 -30.13 0.08
CA ASP A 129 8.53 -30.74 0.99
C ASP A 129 7.90 -31.52 2.16
N LYS A 130 6.62 -31.29 2.46
CA LYS A 130 5.87 -32.01 3.50
C LYS A 130 5.07 -33.19 2.94
N MET A 131 5.08 -33.38 1.63
CA MET A 131 4.43 -34.53 1.02
C MET A 131 5.44 -35.69 1.07
N GLU A 132 5.17 -36.65 1.95
CA GLU A 132 5.84 -37.95 1.89
C GLU A 132 5.31 -38.71 0.68
N LEU A 133 6.22 -39.21 -0.15
CA LEU A 133 5.94 -40.10 -1.29
C LEU A 133 6.01 -41.55 -0.83
#